data_AF-A0A7Y9EX78-F1
#
_entry.id   AF-A0A7Y9EX78-F1
#
_cell.length_a   1.000
_cell.length_b   1.000
_cell.length_c   1.000
_cell.angle_alpha   90.00
_cell.angle_beta   90.00
_cell.angle_gamma   90.00
#
_symmetry.space_group_name_H-M   'P 1'
#
loop_
_entity.id
_entity.type
_entity.pdbx_description
1 polymer ?
#
loop_
_entity_poly.entity_id
_entity_poly.type
_entity_poly.pdbx_seq_one_letter_code
_entity_poly.pdbx_strand_id
1 'polypeptide(L)'
;MTDPFLPAPGAPAAAQGGHDFPQRLVAPAPTLFVAAAAKRRRLAPWLIGTGVVALIAAISGGTQLATNLGYDDAEEHLVSAAEYQNDAAMTLGAVVDDATEVTGAAGGILDYGTGAVLSADELAPLRTDLEETTAVLDDAQRLAGTETPTASGKPFWAWELSAAAAELRDDADDADAIAEEMATMREDLQGEVDGLGTLGSDLLTQAAGRAADIEQELPSAENESILQLRSTADALADASSSLDDDAQAAFKAFDDAVVAARSSYQAELDSKAGPLLETRLEVEDYARTLAPGVLMDFDWSVLVNGLGVGGWLSGQTWWHYDRGGYATIELSDSVAEQWPSAATQALVAHEVGHAITVKCRDLYDDSDQGTIEAWATAWAISMGFTDPGNGTSAYGAPSQEMIDLAATCR
;
A
#
# COMPACT_ATOMS: atom_id res chain seq x y z
N MET A 1 -19.55 36.89 11.25
CA MET A 1 -20.09 35.84 12.14
C MET A 1 -18.89 35.21 12.82
N THR A 2 -18.53 35.81 13.95
CA THR A 2 -17.47 35.38 14.85
C THR A 2 -18.13 34.59 15.96
N ASP A 3 -17.65 33.37 16.25
CA ASP A 3 -17.40 33.01 17.64
C ASP A 3 -16.32 31.92 17.75
N PRO A 4 -15.36 32.08 18.69
CA PRO A 4 -14.27 31.15 18.95
C PRO A 4 -14.65 30.10 20.00
N PHE A 5 -14.20 28.87 19.81
CA PHE A 5 -14.31 27.80 20.82
C PHE A 5 -13.27 28.00 21.93
N LEU A 6 -13.78 28.25 23.15
CA LEU A 6 -13.03 28.26 24.40
C LEU A 6 -12.77 26.83 24.92
N PRO A 7 -11.70 26.62 25.70
CA PRO A 7 -11.35 25.33 26.28
C PRO A 7 -12.17 25.01 27.54
N ALA A 8 -12.43 23.71 27.76
CA ALA A 8 -13.04 23.20 28.98
C ALA A 8 -12.02 23.08 30.13
N PRO A 9 -12.41 23.39 31.39
CA PRO A 9 -11.56 23.24 32.56
C PRO A 9 -11.79 21.93 33.32
N GLY A 10 -10.70 21.35 33.82
CA GLY A 10 -10.66 20.69 35.13
C GLY A 10 -11.07 19.22 35.20
N ALA A 11 -10.08 18.35 35.39
CA ALA A 11 -10.25 17.08 36.10
C ALA A 11 -9.12 16.94 37.16
N PRO A 12 -9.42 16.27 38.30
CA PRO A 12 -8.77 16.53 39.58
C PRO A 12 -7.42 15.82 39.78
N ALA A 13 -6.63 16.40 40.69
CA ALA A 13 -5.40 15.82 41.23
C ALA A 13 -5.64 14.42 41.82
N ALA A 14 -4.91 13.43 41.30
CA ALA A 14 -4.83 12.12 41.91
C ALA A 14 -4.09 12.20 43.25
N ALA A 15 -4.72 11.66 44.27
CA ALA A 15 -4.27 11.66 45.65
C ALA A 15 -2.97 10.86 45.82
N GLN A 16 -2.00 11.45 46.52
CA GLN A 16 -0.88 10.74 47.12
C GLN A 16 -1.42 9.78 48.19
N GLY A 17 -1.44 8.48 47.85
CA GLY A 17 -1.66 7.41 48.82
C GLY A 17 -0.42 7.21 49.68
N GLY A 18 -0.36 7.92 50.81
CA GLY A 18 0.59 7.63 51.88
C GLY A 18 0.17 6.35 52.61
N HIS A 19 0.94 5.28 52.46
CA HIS A 19 0.86 4.12 53.35
C HIS A 19 1.71 4.41 54.60
N ASP A 20 1.02 4.87 55.63
CA ASP A 20 1.51 5.04 56.99
C ASP A 20 1.69 3.63 57.61
N PHE A 21 2.94 3.16 57.70
CA PHE A 21 3.24 1.90 58.38
C PHE A 21 3.14 2.09 59.90
N PRO A 22 2.36 1.30 60.65
CA PRO A 22 2.41 1.35 62.10
C PRO A 22 3.76 0.84 62.60
N GLN A 23 4.53 1.76 63.19
CA GLN A 23 5.60 1.43 64.11
C GLN A 23 5.02 0.71 65.35
N ARG A 24 5.83 -0.23 65.89
CA ARG A 24 5.82 -0.83 67.24
C ARG A 24 5.22 -2.23 67.36
N LEU A 25 6.07 -3.22 67.13
CA LEU A 25 6.06 -4.44 67.94
C LEU A 25 7.05 -4.26 69.09
N VAL A 26 6.52 -3.88 70.25
CA VAL A 26 7.24 -3.88 71.52
C VAL A 26 7.33 -5.33 72.01
N ALA A 27 8.55 -5.85 72.10
CA ALA A 27 8.83 -7.09 72.80
C ALA A 27 8.59 -6.91 74.32
N PRO A 28 7.83 -7.78 75.00
CA PRO A 28 7.76 -7.76 76.45
C PRO A 28 9.07 -8.28 77.06
N ALA A 29 9.55 -7.55 78.06
CA ALA A 29 10.70 -7.92 78.89
C ALA A 29 10.46 -9.25 79.64
N PRO A 30 11.50 -10.06 79.90
CA PRO A 30 11.37 -11.28 80.67
C PRO A 30 11.17 -10.96 82.15
N THR A 31 10.01 -11.34 82.71
CA THR A 31 9.78 -11.38 84.17
C THR A 31 10.50 -12.58 84.79
N LEU A 32 11.51 -12.29 85.59
CA LEU A 32 12.16 -13.24 86.51
C LEU A 32 11.19 -13.58 87.66
N PHE A 33 10.70 -14.82 87.70
CA PHE A 33 10.06 -15.38 88.90
C PHE A 33 11.02 -16.32 89.63
N VAL A 34 11.24 -16.02 90.90
CA VAL A 34 12.08 -16.78 91.84
C VAL A 34 11.26 -17.86 92.54
N ALA A 35 11.74 -19.10 92.41
CA ALA A 35 11.68 -20.30 93.27
C ALA A 35 10.46 -20.60 94.18
N ALA A 36 9.95 -21.83 94.04
CA ALA A 36 9.50 -22.66 95.17
C ALA A 36 10.05 -24.09 95.02
N ALA A 37 10.81 -24.55 96.02
CA ALA A 37 11.39 -25.88 96.08
C ALA A 37 10.37 -26.91 96.61
N ALA A 38 10.15 -28.03 95.91
CA ALA A 38 9.52 -29.21 96.50
C ALA A 38 9.91 -30.54 95.81
N LYS A 39 10.50 -31.42 96.62
CA LYS A 39 10.56 -32.90 96.59
C LYS A 39 10.88 -33.64 95.27
N ARG A 40 12.15 -34.09 95.20
CA ARG A 40 12.67 -35.19 94.38
C ARG A 40 11.80 -36.46 94.47
N ARG A 41 11.16 -36.85 93.36
CA ARG A 41 10.77 -38.24 93.06
C ARG A 41 11.06 -38.54 91.58
N ARG A 42 11.49 -39.78 91.33
CA ARG A 42 12.21 -40.25 90.14
C ARG A 42 11.34 -40.27 88.87
N LEU A 43 11.35 -39.20 88.08
CA LEU A 43 10.71 -39.12 86.74
C LEU A 43 11.52 -38.29 85.72
N ALA A 44 12.82 -38.08 85.97
CA ALA A 44 13.69 -37.20 85.17
C ALA A 44 13.94 -37.59 83.69
N PRO A 45 13.87 -38.85 83.23
CA PRO A 45 14.16 -39.14 81.81
C PRO A 45 12.99 -38.86 80.84
N TRP A 46 11.75 -38.71 81.33
CA TRP A 46 10.57 -38.52 80.45
C TRP A 46 10.38 -37.06 80.00
N LEU A 47 10.69 -36.08 80.85
CA LEU A 47 10.51 -34.65 80.54
C LEU A 47 11.51 -34.11 79.50
N ILE A 48 12.73 -34.66 79.47
CA ILE A 48 13.75 -34.31 78.47
C ILE A 48 13.34 -34.86 77.09
N GLY A 49 12.80 -36.08 77.05
CA GLY A 49 12.30 -36.68 75.80
C GLY A 49 11.16 -35.90 75.18
N THR A 50 10.15 -35.49 75.97
CA THR A 50 9.03 -34.67 75.46
C THR A 50 9.47 -33.27 75.00
N GLY A 51 10.44 -32.65 75.67
CA GLY A 51 10.95 -31.33 75.26
C GLY A 51 11.70 -31.38 73.93
N VAL A 52 12.52 -32.42 73.70
CA VAL A 52 13.24 -32.63 72.45
C VAL A 52 12.28 -32.94 71.29
N VAL A 53 11.28 -33.80 71.52
CA VAL A 53 10.26 -34.11 70.49
C VAL A 53 9.43 -32.88 70.12
N ALA A 54 9.02 -32.07 71.10
CA ALA A 54 8.29 -30.83 70.84
C ALA A 54 9.14 -29.81 70.06
N LEU A 55 10.45 -29.72 70.36
CA LEU A 55 11.37 -28.85 69.64
C LEU A 55 11.57 -29.31 68.19
N ILE A 56 11.75 -30.62 67.96
CA ILE A 56 11.87 -31.19 66.60
C ILE A 56 10.57 -30.93 65.83
N ALA A 57 9.40 -31.18 66.44
CA ALA A 57 8.11 -30.91 65.81
C ALA A 57 7.92 -29.42 65.47
N ALA A 58 8.36 -28.51 66.34
CA ALA A 58 8.30 -27.07 66.08
C ALA A 58 9.24 -26.64 64.94
N ILE A 59 10.47 -27.19 64.90
CA ILE A 59 11.43 -26.93 63.81
C ILE A 59 10.89 -27.49 62.50
N SER A 60 10.47 -28.76 62.47
CA SER A 60 9.92 -29.39 61.27
C SER A 60 8.65 -28.69 60.78
N GLY A 61 7.75 -28.29 61.69
CA GLY A 61 6.56 -27.52 61.34
C GLY A 61 6.89 -26.13 60.79
N GLY A 62 7.88 -25.44 61.38
CA GLY A 62 8.36 -24.15 60.89
C GLY A 62 9.02 -24.24 59.52
N THR A 63 9.86 -25.25 59.27
CA THR A 63 10.47 -25.50 57.96
C THR A 63 9.43 -25.87 56.92
N GLN A 64 8.46 -26.73 57.25
CA GLN A 64 7.36 -27.07 56.35
C GLN A 64 6.56 -25.82 55.97
N LEU A 65 6.23 -24.96 56.94
CA LEU A 65 5.51 -23.71 56.67
C LEU A 65 6.31 -22.76 55.78
N ALA A 66 7.59 -22.54 56.08
CA ALA A 66 8.45 -21.66 55.31
C ALA A 66 8.65 -22.15 53.86
N THR A 67 8.82 -23.45 53.67
CA THR A 67 8.96 -24.06 52.34
C THR A 67 7.65 -24.03 51.55
N ASN A 68 6.50 -24.15 52.23
CA ASN A 68 5.20 -24.02 51.59
C ASN A 68 4.95 -22.57 51.09
N LEU A 69 5.23 -21.58 51.94
CA LEU A 69 5.13 -20.16 51.57
C LEU A 69 6.11 -19.80 50.45
N GLY A 70 7.34 -20.31 50.51
CA GLY A 70 8.34 -20.08 49.46
C GLY A 70 8.03 -20.78 48.14
N TYR A 71 7.20 -21.83 48.15
CA TYR A 71 6.65 -22.43 46.94
C TYR A 71 5.50 -21.57 46.40
N ASP A 72 4.56 -21.15 47.25
CA ASP A 72 3.42 -20.31 46.83
C ASP A 72 3.88 -18.99 46.20
N ASP A 73 4.90 -18.36 46.78
CA ASP A 73 5.55 -17.16 46.24
C ASP A 73 6.22 -17.40 44.87
N ALA A 74 6.90 -18.54 44.70
CA ALA A 74 7.51 -18.92 43.42
C ALA A 74 6.45 -19.28 42.36
N GLU A 75 5.36 -19.92 42.76
CA GLU A 75 4.22 -20.23 41.89
C GLU A 75 3.51 -18.95 41.43
N GLU A 76 3.27 -18.00 42.34
CA GLU A 76 2.71 -16.68 42.00
C GLU A 76 3.63 -15.90 41.04
N HIS A 77 4.94 -15.95 41.27
CA HIS A 77 5.91 -15.33 40.36
C HIS A 77 5.87 -15.96 38.97
N LEU A 78 5.87 -17.30 38.87
CA LEU A 78 5.75 -17.99 37.59
C LEU A 78 4.46 -17.64 36.87
N VAL A 79 3.32 -17.57 37.58
CA VAL A 79 2.04 -17.19 36.96
C VAL A 79 2.11 -15.77 36.37
N SER A 80 2.70 -14.83 37.10
CA SER A 80 2.88 -13.46 36.59
C SER A 80 3.82 -13.40 35.39
N ALA A 81 4.94 -14.12 35.42
CA ALA A 81 5.90 -14.18 34.32
C ALA A 81 5.28 -14.86 33.08
N ALA A 82 4.51 -15.92 33.28
CA ALA A 82 3.75 -16.60 32.23
C ALA A 82 2.68 -15.69 31.60
N GLU A 83 1.97 -14.89 32.40
CA GLU A 83 1.03 -13.88 31.88
C GLU A 83 1.76 -12.81 31.06
N TYR A 84 2.93 -12.35 31.51
CA TYR A 84 3.76 -11.38 30.79
C TYR A 84 4.28 -11.94 29.46
N GLN A 85 4.78 -13.18 29.45
CA GLN A 85 5.20 -13.86 28.22
C GLN A 85 4.04 -14.02 27.22
N ASN A 86 2.84 -14.38 27.69
CA ASN A 86 1.67 -14.50 26.81
C ASN A 86 1.25 -13.15 26.20
N ASP A 87 1.29 -12.07 26.97
CA ASP A 87 1.01 -10.72 26.46
C ASP A 87 2.06 -10.29 25.42
N ALA A 88 3.34 -10.53 25.70
CA ALA A 88 4.43 -10.30 24.75
C ALA A 88 4.26 -11.13 23.46
N ALA A 89 3.87 -12.40 23.57
CA ALA A 89 3.60 -13.26 22.42
C ALA A 89 2.41 -12.77 21.57
N MET A 90 1.32 -12.30 22.20
CA MET A 90 0.17 -11.73 21.48
C MET A 90 0.54 -10.45 20.73
N THR A 91 1.31 -9.56 21.36
CA THR A 91 1.74 -8.30 20.74
C THR A 91 2.74 -8.53 19.61
N LEU A 92 3.69 -9.46 19.77
CA LEU A 92 4.58 -9.90 18.68
C LEU A 92 3.79 -10.56 17.55
N GLY A 93 2.80 -11.40 17.88
CA GLY A 93 1.93 -12.06 16.90
C GLY A 93 1.19 -11.09 15.99
N ALA A 94 0.71 -9.97 16.52
CA ALA A 94 0.06 -8.93 15.70
C ALA A 94 1.01 -8.30 14.67
N VAL A 95 2.28 -8.07 15.05
CA VAL A 95 3.31 -7.54 14.12
C VAL A 95 3.74 -8.61 13.11
N VAL A 96 3.76 -9.89 13.49
CA VAL A 96 4.00 -11.01 12.57
C VAL A 96 2.91 -11.09 11.49
N ASP A 97 1.64 -10.90 11.85
CA ASP A 97 0.53 -10.89 10.89
C ASP A 97 0.68 -9.73 9.88
N ASP A 98 0.97 -8.51 10.37
CA ASP A 98 1.22 -7.32 9.54
C ASP A 98 2.43 -7.49 8.61
N ALA A 99 3.54 -7.97 9.15
CA ALA A 99 4.75 -8.30 8.39
C ALA A 99 4.48 -9.32 7.27
N THR A 100 3.61 -10.30 7.53
CA THR A 100 3.23 -11.32 6.53
C THR A 100 2.46 -10.69 5.36
N GLU A 101 1.57 -9.73 5.64
CA GLU A 101 0.84 -8.98 4.61
C GLU A 101 1.79 -8.12 3.77
N VAL A 102 2.61 -7.29 4.42
CA VAL A 102 3.54 -6.38 3.74
C VAL A 102 4.59 -7.14 2.92
N THR A 103 5.17 -8.22 3.45
CA THR A 103 6.12 -9.05 2.70
C THR A 103 5.44 -9.80 1.54
N GLY A 104 4.18 -10.22 1.71
CA GLY A 104 3.37 -10.81 0.65
C GLY A 104 3.15 -9.84 -0.52
N ALA A 105 2.74 -8.61 -0.23
CA ALA A 105 2.54 -7.55 -1.22
C ALA A 105 3.85 -7.19 -1.94
N ALA A 106 4.95 -7.02 -1.19
CA ALA A 106 6.28 -6.75 -1.74
C ALA A 106 6.76 -7.87 -2.67
N GLY A 107 6.61 -9.14 -2.25
CA GLY A 107 6.92 -10.30 -3.08
C GLY A 107 6.09 -10.32 -4.36
N GLY A 108 4.80 -10.00 -4.26
CA GLY A 108 3.91 -9.83 -5.40
C GLY A 108 4.36 -8.77 -6.41
N ILE A 109 4.81 -7.61 -5.94
CA ILE A 109 5.36 -6.56 -6.81
C ILE A 109 6.62 -7.07 -7.53
N LEU A 110 7.51 -7.79 -6.85
CA LEU A 110 8.72 -8.34 -7.46
C LEU A 110 8.42 -9.40 -8.54
N ASP A 111 7.36 -10.18 -8.37
CA ASP A 111 6.93 -11.19 -9.34
C ASP A 111 6.42 -10.56 -10.65
N TYR A 112 5.75 -9.40 -10.58
CA TYR A 112 5.21 -8.71 -11.75
C TYR A 112 6.18 -7.68 -12.35
N GLY A 113 6.97 -7.00 -11.53
CA GLY A 113 7.63 -5.75 -11.89
C GLY A 113 8.80 -5.84 -12.86
N THR A 114 9.17 -7.02 -13.36
CA THR A 114 10.37 -7.19 -14.20
C THR A 114 10.15 -6.92 -15.69
N GLY A 115 8.98 -6.43 -16.09
CA GLY A 115 8.56 -6.42 -17.50
C GLY A 115 8.49 -5.05 -18.16
N ALA A 116 7.64 -4.16 -17.66
CA ALA A 116 7.20 -3.01 -18.45
C ALA A 116 7.48 -1.65 -17.81
N VAL A 117 7.29 -1.52 -16.50
CA VAL A 117 7.36 -0.24 -15.78
C VAL A 117 8.70 0.00 -15.09
N LEU A 118 9.16 -1.00 -14.32
CA LEU A 118 10.36 -0.93 -13.49
C LEU A 118 11.42 -1.89 -14.03
N SER A 119 12.68 -1.51 -13.89
CA SER A 119 13.82 -2.36 -14.24
C SER A 119 14.23 -3.26 -13.08
N ALA A 120 14.97 -4.33 -13.38
CA ALA A 120 15.50 -5.22 -12.35
C ALA A 120 16.43 -4.52 -11.34
N ASP A 121 17.17 -3.49 -11.79
CA ASP A 121 18.06 -2.69 -10.94
C ASP A 121 17.25 -1.80 -9.97
N GLU A 122 16.11 -1.26 -10.41
CA GLU A 122 15.21 -0.46 -9.57
C GLU A 122 14.48 -1.31 -8.53
N LEU A 123 14.23 -2.59 -8.84
CA LEU A 123 13.65 -3.56 -7.91
C LEU A 123 14.68 -4.22 -6.99
N ALA A 124 15.99 -4.03 -7.22
CA ALA A 124 17.02 -4.67 -6.42
C ALA A 124 16.99 -4.27 -4.94
N PRO A 125 16.81 -2.98 -4.56
CA PRO A 125 16.66 -2.59 -3.17
C PRO A 125 15.48 -3.25 -2.47
N LEU A 126 14.30 -3.25 -3.10
CA LEU A 126 13.09 -3.89 -2.55
C LEU A 126 13.30 -5.38 -2.30
N ARG A 127 14.00 -6.08 -3.22
CA ARG A 127 14.32 -7.50 -3.07
C ARG A 127 15.23 -7.76 -1.87
N THR A 128 16.28 -6.96 -1.70
CA THR A 128 17.19 -7.09 -0.55
C THR A 128 16.46 -6.85 0.76
N ASP A 129 15.65 -5.80 0.84
CA ASP A 129 14.90 -5.43 2.04
C ASP A 129 13.83 -6.49 2.39
N LEU A 130 13.17 -7.06 1.38
CA LEU A 130 12.25 -8.18 1.55
C LEU A 130 12.96 -9.43 2.10
N GLU A 131 14.14 -9.78 1.59
CA GLU A 131 14.93 -10.92 2.08
C GLU A 131 15.36 -10.72 3.54
N GLU A 132 15.77 -9.51 3.91
CA GLU A 132 16.14 -9.14 5.28
C GLU A 132 14.92 -9.18 6.23
N THR A 133 13.81 -8.55 5.84
CA THR A 133 12.55 -8.55 6.61
C THR A 133 12.01 -9.98 6.81
N THR A 134 12.06 -10.82 5.77
CA THR A 134 11.59 -12.21 5.83
C THR A 134 12.41 -13.03 6.84
N ALA A 135 13.73 -12.79 6.92
CA ALA A 135 14.57 -13.48 7.90
C ALA A 135 14.21 -13.10 9.35
N VAL A 136 13.94 -11.82 9.62
CA VAL A 136 13.49 -11.35 10.94
C VAL A 136 12.10 -11.88 11.26
N LEU A 137 11.20 -11.93 10.27
CA LEU A 137 9.87 -12.53 10.41
C LEU A 137 9.92 -14.02 10.81
N ASP A 138 10.79 -14.81 10.16
CA ASP A 138 10.99 -16.23 10.49
C ASP A 138 11.50 -16.44 11.93
N ASP A 139 12.37 -15.54 12.41
CA ASP A 139 12.87 -15.56 13.78
C ASP A 139 11.79 -15.15 14.79
N ALA A 140 11.00 -14.11 14.47
CA ALA A 140 9.86 -13.68 15.27
C ALA A 140 8.78 -14.76 15.41
N GLN A 141 8.43 -15.45 14.32
CA GLN A 141 7.46 -16.56 14.34
C GLN A 141 7.94 -17.71 15.23
N ARG A 142 9.23 -18.02 15.20
CA ARG A 142 9.82 -19.07 16.05
C ARG A 142 9.77 -18.69 17.51
N LEU A 143 10.11 -17.42 17.82
CA LEU A 143 10.09 -16.91 19.19
C LEU A 143 8.65 -16.86 19.74
N ALA A 144 7.70 -16.35 18.96
CA ALA A 144 6.27 -16.32 19.31
C ALA A 144 5.68 -17.72 19.57
N GLY A 145 6.24 -18.76 18.95
CA GLY A 145 5.86 -20.15 19.15
C GLY A 145 6.46 -20.82 20.41
N THR A 146 7.23 -20.09 21.22
CA THR A 146 7.85 -20.65 22.44
C THR A 146 6.80 -20.96 23.50
N GLU A 147 6.78 -22.20 24.01
CA GLU A 147 5.82 -22.63 25.02
C GLU A 147 5.97 -21.84 26.32
N THR A 148 4.85 -21.43 26.91
CA THR A 148 4.83 -20.79 28.23
C THR A 148 4.94 -21.86 29.32
N PRO A 149 5.86 -21.72 30.30
CA PRO A 149 5.99 -22.67 31.39
C PRO A 149 4.74 -22.67 32.27
N THR A 150 4.43 -23.84 32.84
CA THR A 150 3.29 -24.02 33.76
C THR A 150 3.74 -24.75 35.01
N ALA A 151 3.26 -24.30 36.17
CA ALA A 151 3.58 -24.95 37.43
C ALA A 151 3.16 -26.43 37.43
N SER A 152 4.10 -27.30 37.79
CA SER A 152 3.80 -28.69 38.10
C SER A 152 3.08 -28.81 39.46
N GLY A 153 2.35 -29.90 39.68
CA GLY A 153 1.55 -30.04 40.91
C GLY A 153 2.36 -29.95 42.20
N LYS A 154 1.86 -29.16 43.17
CA LYS A 154 2.52 -28.87 44.45
C LYS A 154 2.95 -30.13 45.24
N PRO A 155 4.25 -30.33 45.48
CA PRO A 155 4.74 -31.45 46.30
C PRO A 155 4.34 -31.33 47.77
N PHE A 156 4.41 -32.45 48.50
CA PHE A 156 4.02 -32.47 49.91
C PHE A 156 5.21 -32.26 50.86
N TRP A 157 6.36 -32.86 50.57
CA TRP A 157 7.47 -32.86 51.52
C TRP A 157 8.32 -31.59 51.42
N ALA A 158 8.77 -31.05 52.56
CA ALA A 158 9.54 -29.79 52.63
C ALA A 158 10.72 -29.72 51.65
N TRP A 159 11.48 -30.81 51.47
CA TRP A 159 12.63 -30.82 50.56
C TRP A 159 12.21 -30.84 49.08
N GLU A 160 11.08 -31.48 48.75
CA GLU A 160 10.50 -31.45 47.40
C GLU A 160 9.91 -30.07 47.12
N LEU A 161 9.23 -29.45 48.09
CA LEU A 161 8.75 -28.07 48.00
C LEU A 161 9.90 -27.09 47.74
N SER A 162 11.03 -27.22 48.45
CA SER A 162 12.20 -26.37 48.20
C SER A 162 12.79 -26.55 46.82
N ALA A 163 12.87 -27.78 46.31
CA ALA A 163 13.39 -28.06 44.97
C ALA A 163 12.44 -27.52 43.89
N ALA A 164 11.15 -27.82 43.99
CA ALA A 164 10.14 -27.33 43.07
C ALA A 164 10.04 -25.80 43.10
N ALA A 165 10.17 -25.16 44.27
CA ALA A 165 10.21 -23.70 44.35
C ALA A 165 11.46 -23.09 43.70
N ALA A 166 12.57 -23.82 43.59
CA ALA A 166 13.74 -23.35 42.84
C ALA A 166 13.48 -23.48 41.33
N GLU A 167 12.97 -24.64 40.88
CA GLU A 167 12.57 -24.86 39.49
C GLU A 167 11.54 -23.81 39.03
N LEU A 168 10.51 -23.50 39.84
CA LEU A 168 9.52 -22.46 39.50
C LEU A 168 10.14 -21.06 39.38
N ARG A 169 11.20 -20.74 40.13
CA ARG A 169 11.89 -19.45 39.99
C ARG A 169 12.74 -19.41 38.73
N ASP A 170 13.44 -20.50 38.42
CA ASP A 170 14.20 -20.62 37.19
C ASP A 170 13.26 -20.52 35.97
N ASP A 171 12.12 -21.22 36.00
CA ASP A 171 11.07 -21.13 34.96
C ASP A 171 10.48 -19.72 34.83
N ALA A 172 10.31 -19.01 35.96
CA ALA A 172 9.80 -17.63 35.96
C ALA A 172 10.82 -16.66 35.34
N ASP A 173 12.10 -16.78 35.74
CA ASP A 173 13.20 -15.96 35.19
C ASP A 173 13.37 -16.22 33.68
N ASP A 174 13.24 -17.47 33.24
CA ASP A 174 13.28 -17.84 31.82
C ASP A 174 12.09 -17.26 31.04
N ALA A 175 10.88 -17.31 31.60
CA ALA A 175 9.68 -16.71 31.00
C ALA A 175 9.79 -15.18 30.86
N ASP A 176 10.30 -14.49 31.89
CA ASP A 176 10.57 -13.05 31.84
C ASP A 176 11.61 -12.71 30.76
N ALA A 177 12.69 -13.49 30.65
CA ALA A 177 13.72 -13.30 29.64
C ALA A 177 13.17 -13.48 28.21
N ILE A 178 12.33 -14.49 27.98
CA ILE A 178 11.66 -14.72 26.69
C ILE A 178 10.71 -13.56 26.37
N ALA A 179 9.97 -13.04 27.36
CA ALA A 179 9.08 -11.91 27.17
C ALA A 179 9.85 -10.62 26.78
N GLU A 180 11.01 -10.36 27.39
CA GLU A 180 11.91 -9.27 27.02
C GLU A 180 12.49 -9.45 25.60
N GLU A 181 12.84 -10.68 25.22
CA GLU A 181 13.29 -11.02 23.87
C GLU A 181 12.19 -10.78 22.84
N MET A 182 10.95 -11.17 23.14
CA MET A 182 9.77 -10.92 22.28
C MET A 182 9.51 -9.42 22.12
N ALA A 183 9.64 -8.64 23.19
CA ALA A 183 9.47 -7.19 23.12
C ALA A 183 10.53 -6.52 22.23
N THR A 184 11.78 -6.99 22.30
CA THR A 184 12.88 -6.54 21.43
C THR A 184 12.64 -6.94 19.97
N MET A 185 12.33 -8.22 19.73
CA MET A 185 12.04 -8.75 18.39
C MET A 185 10.85 -8.05 17.73
N ARG A 186 9.84 -7.67 18.51
CA ARG A 186 8.69 -6.87 18.04
C ARG A 186 9.14 -5.50 17.52
N GLU A 187 10.04 -4.82 18.23
CA GLU A 187 10.57 -3.52 17.81
C GLU A 187 11.44 -3.64 16.56
N ASP A 188 12.29 -4.66 16.50
CA ASP A 188 13.12 -4.95 15.34
C ASP A 188 12.25 -5.26 14.11
N LEU A 189 11.30 -6.20 14.22
CA LEU A 189 10.40 -6.57 13.13
C LEU A 189 9.54 -5.40 12.66
N GLN A 190 8.99 -4.59 13.58
CA GLN A 190 8.23 -3.39 13.19
C GLN A 190 9.10 -2.40 12.42
N GLY A 191 10.37 -2.22 12.83
CA GLY A 191 11.31 -1.36 12.12
C GLY A 191 11.59 -1.81 10.69
N GLU A 192 11.76 -3.12 10.49
CA GLU A 192 11.93 -3.72 9.15
C GLU A 192 10.66 -3.55 8.30
N VAL A 193 9.48 -3.82 8.86
CA VAL A 193 8.19 -3.65 8.16
C VAL A 193 7.95 -2.19 7.75
N ASP A 194 8.21 -1.23 8.63
CA ASP A 194 8.08 0.20 8.33
C ASP A 194 9.05 0.64 7.21
N GLY A 195 10.27 0.09 7.23
CA GLY A 195 11.29 0.30 6.20
C GLY A 195 10.85 -0.22 4.84
N LEU A 196 10.42 -1.49 4.80
CA LEU A 196 9.93 -2.15 3.60
C LEU A 196 8.69 -1.46 3.03
N GLY A 197 7.74 -1.10 3.90
CA GLY A 197 6.53 -0.36 3.54
C GLY A 197 6.84 0.99 2.90
N THR A 198 7.77 1.75 3.49
CA THR A 198 8.21 3.05 2.94
C THR A 198 8.87 2.89 1.58
N LEU A 199 9.80 1.94 1.46
CA LEU A 199 10.52 1.67 0.21
C LEU A 199 9.57 1.23 -0.91
N GLY A 200 8.61 0.35 -0.58
CA GLY A 200 7.56 -0.09 -1.50
C GLY A 200 6.68 1.07 -1.97
N SER A 201 6.15 1.87 -1.04
CA SER A 201 5.34 3.06 -1.34
C SER A 201 6.05 4.06 -2.26
N ASP A 202 7.33 4.36 -1.98
CA ASP A 202 8.14 5.27 -2.79
C ASP A 202 8.33 4.74 -4.22
N LEU A 203 8.58 3.43 -4.35
CA LEU A 203 8.73 2.76 -5.64
C LEU A 203 7.44 2.79 -6.46
N LEU A 204 6.29 2.51 -5.83
CA LEU A 204 4.98 2.54 -6.49
C LEU A 204 4.60 3.96 -6.92
N THR A 205 4.88 4.95 -6.08
CA THR A 205 4.69 6.37 -6.42
C THR A 205 5.54 6.77 -7.62
N GLN A 206 6.81 6.34 -7.66
CA GLN A 206 7.69 6.56 -8.80
C GLN A 206 7.16 5.86 -10.07
N ALA A 207 6.68 4.62 -9.95
CA ALA A 207 6.12 3.86 -11.05
C ALA A 207 4.91 4.58 -11.68
N ALA A 208 3.92 4.99 -10.87
CA ALA A 208 2.76 5.74 -11.32
C ALA A 208 3.15 7.04 -12.04
N GLY A 209 4.17 7.75 -11.52
CA GLY A 209 4.68 8.98 -12.11
C GLY A 209 5.25 8.85 -13.53
N ARG A 210 5.55 7.63 -14.00
CA ARG A 210 6.08 7.37 -15.36
C ARG A 210 5.02 7.34 -16.44
N ALA A 211 3.73 7.32 -16.10
CA ALA A 211 2.66 7.13 -17.08
C ALA A 211 2.70 8.14 -18.23
N ALA A 212 2.96 9.43 -17.93
CA ALA A 212 3.04 10.47 -18.94
C ALA A 212 4.25 10.32 -19.88
N ASP A 213 5.39 9.84 -19.38
CA ASP A 213 6.57 9.59 -20.20
C ASP A 213 6.35 8.36 -21.10
N ILE A 214 5.75 7.30 -20.55
CA ILE A 214 5.38 6.09 -21.31
C ILE A 214 4.38 6.45 -22.42
N GLU A 215 3.37 7.26 -22.15
CA GLU A 215 2.41 7.70 -23.17
C GLU A 215 3.10 8.47 -24.31
N GLN A 216 4.06 9.36 -23.99
CA GLN A 216 4.81 10.11 -25.00
C GLN A 216 5.65 9.22 -25.92
N GLU A 217 6.07 8.04 -25.45
CA GLU A 217 6.78 7.04 -26.25
C GLU A 217 5.87 6.28 -27.23
N LEU A 218 4.54 6.39 -27.08
CA LEU A 218 3.54 5.58 -27.77
C LEU A 218 2.54 6.44 -28.59
N PRO A 219 3.01 7.32 -29.49
CA PRO A 219 2.15 8.32 -30.15
C PRO A 219 1.05 7.70 -31.01
N SER A 220 1.21 6.45 -31.47
CA SER A 220 0.24 5.73 -32.30
C SER A 220 -0.44 4.57 -31.56
N ALA A 221 -0.34 4.45 -30.23
CA ALA A 221 -1.15 3.47 -29.50
C ALA A 221 -2.64 3.85 -29.59
N GLU A 222 -3.52 2.84 -29.57
CA GLU A 222 -4.97 3.07 -29.52
C GLU A 222 -5.34 3.90 -28.29
N ASN A 223 -6.23 4.87 -28.48
CA ASN A 223 -6.68 5.78 -27.43
C ASN A 223 -7.26 5.03 -26.21
N GLU A 224 -8.00 3.95 -26.41
CA GLU A 224 -8.53 3.13 -25.30
C GLU A 224 -7.42 2.52 -24.44
N SER A 225 -6.31 2.11 -25.05
CA SER A 225 -5.14 1.61 -24.32
C SER A 225 -4.45 2.71 -23.53
N ILE A 226 -4.36 3.93 -24.10
CA ILE A 226 -3.83 5.10 -23.39
C ILE A 226 -4.75 5.53 -22.23
N LEU A 227 -6.06 5.52 -22.43
CA LEU A 227 -7.03 5.81 -21.37
C LEU A 227 -6.97 4.78 -20.24
N GLN A 228 -6.83 3.50 -20.58
CA GLN A 228 -6.63 2.44 -19.59
C GLN A 228 -5.32 2.65 -18.82
N LEU A 229 -4.22 2.95 -19.53
CA LEU A 229 -2.91 3.28 -18.94
C LEU A 229 -3.05 4.39 -17.89
N ARG A 230 -3.62 5.54 -18.27
CA ARG A 230 -3.86 6.67 -17.38
C ARG A 230 -4.71 6.28 -16.16
N SER A 231 -5.83 5.59 -16.39
CA SER A 231 -6.72 5.18 -15.29
C SER A 231 -6.04 4.24 -14.30
N THR A 232 -5.19 3.32 -14.77
CA THR A 232 -4.44 2.43 -13.88
C THR A 232 -3.28 3.13 -13.18
N ALA A 233 -2.69 4.16 -13.80
CA ALA A 233 -1.68 4.99 -13.16
C ALA A 233 -2.28 5.80 -12.00
N ASP A 234 -3.46 6.40 -12.21
CA ASP A 234 -4.19 7.13 -11.18
C ASP A 234 -4.57 6.19 -10.02
N ALA A 235 -5.09 5.01 -10.33
CA ALA A 235 -5.41 4.00 -9.31
C ALA A 235 -4.18 3.53 -8.52
N LEU A 236 -3.02 3.39 -9.19
CA LEU A 236 -1.76 3.07 -8.52
C LEU A 236 -1.28 4.22 -7.62
N ALA A 237 -1.40 5.46 -8.09
CA ALA A 237 -1.05 6.64 -7.28
C ALA A 237 -1.94 6.78 -6.04
N ASP A 238 -3.23 6.44 -6.15
CA ASP A 238 -4.16 6.44 -5.02
C ASP A 238 -3.84 5.31 -4.03
N ALA A 239 -3.38 4.15 -4.51
CA ALA A 239 -3.03 2.99 -3.68
C ALA A 239 -1.60 3.05 -3.10
N SER A 240 -0.72 3.94 -3.58
CA SER A 240 0.70 3.92 -3.22
C SER A 240 1.01 4.42 -1.80
N SER A 241 0.02 4.79 -0.99
CA SER A 241 0.24 5.27 0.39
C SER A 241 0.62 4.16 1.38
N SER A 242 0.39 2.90 1.02
CA SER A 242 0.69 1.71 1.81
C SER A 242 1.20 0.60 0.89
N LEU A 243 1.93 -0.36 1.47
CA LEU A 243 2.37 -1.55 0.78
C LEU A 243 1.51 -2.74 1.25
N ASP A 244 0.42 -2.98 0.53
CA ASP A 244 -0.59 -3.99 0.83
C ASP A 244 -1.09 -4.69 -0.45
N ASP A 245 -2.07 -5.59 -0.31
CA ASP A 245 -2.67 -6.35 -1.41
C ASP A 245 -3.31 -5.44 -2.48
N ASP A 246 -3.90 -4.31 -2.08
CA ASP A 246 -4.54 -3.35 -3.00
C ASP A 246 -3.47 -2.62 -3.84
N ALA A 247 -2.38 -2.19 -3.20
CA ALA A 247 -1.23 -1.58 -3.86
C ALA A 247 -0.55 -2.56 -4.84
N GLN A 248 -0.38 -3.83 -4.44
CA GLN A 248 0.11 -4.89 -5.31
C GLN A 248 -0.81 -5.10 -6.54
N ALA A 249 -2.13 -5.18 -6.33
CA ALA A 249 -3.09 -5.37 -7.40
C ALA A 249 -3.13 -4.18 -8.37
N ALA A 250 -3.06 -2.96 -7.85
CA ALA A 250 -2.99 -1.74 -8.64
C ALA A 250 -1.70 -1.68 -9.47
N PHE A 251 -0.56 -2.05 -8.89
CA PHE A 251 0.72 -2.10 -9.61
C PHE A 251 0.67 -3.10 -10.76
N LYS A 252 0.13 -4.30 -10.51
CA LYS A 252 -0.06 -5.31 -11.55
C LYS A 252 -0.94 -4.78 -12.70
N ALA A 253 -2.08 -4.15 -12.36
CA ALA A 253 -2.98 -3.61 -13.37
C ALA A 253 -2.32 -2.52 -14.22
N PHE A 254 -1.49 -1.68 -13.62
CA PHE A 254 -0.70 -0.67 -14.32
C PHE A 254 0.37 -1.28 -15.23
N ASP A 255 1.13 -2.28 -14.76
CA ASP A 255 2.12 -2.98 -15.60
C ASP A 255 1.46 -3.68 -16.80
N ASP A 256 0.33 -4.37 -16.58
CA ASP A 256 -0.48 -4.98 -17.66
C ASP A 256 -0.95 -3.92 -18.67
N ALA A 257 -1.38 -2.74 -18.21
CA ALA A 257 -1.83 -1.65 -19.07
C ALA A 257 -0.67 -1.06 -19.91
N VAL A 258 0.54 -0.96 -19.35
CA VAL A 258 1.74 -0.55 -20.11
C VAL A 258 2.06 -1.58 -21.19
N VAL A 259 1.99 -2.87 -20.89
CA VAL A 259 2.19 -3.94 -21.88
C VAL A 259 1.14 -3.85 -22.99
N ALA A 260 -0.13 -3.65 -22.64
CA ALA A 260 -1.22 -3.50 -23.59
C ALA A 260 -1.02 -2.28 -24.50
N ALA A 261 -0.67 -1.12 -23.95
CA ALA A 261 -0.41 0.10 -24.72
C ALA A 261 0.76 -0.06 -25.69
N ARG A 262 1.87 -0.67 -25.25
CA ARG A 262 3.01 -0.99 -26.13
C ARG A 262 2.65 -1.99 -27.22
N SER A 263 1.84 -2.99 -26.89
CA SER A 263 1.35 -3.97 -27.86
C SER A 263 0.43 -3.33 -28.90
N SER A 264 -0.47 -2.45 -28.48
CA SER A 264 -1.36 -1.70 -29.38
C SER A 264 -0.56 -0.78 -30.28
N TYR A 265 0.42 -0.04 -29.74
CA TYR A 265 1.33 0.76 -30.56
C TYR A 265 2.03 -0.05 -31.65
N GLN A 266 2.57 -1.23 -31.33
CA GLN A 266 3.22 -2.08 -32.32
C GLN A 266 2.23 -2.60 -33.37
N ALA A 267 1.03 -3.01 -32.95
CA ALA A 267 -0.03 -3.45 -33.87
C ALA A 267 -0.44 -2.33 -34.84
N GLU A 268 -0.50 -1.09 -34.35
CA GLU A 268 -0.81 0.10 -35.14
C GLU A 268 0.32 0.49 -36.12
N LEU A 269 1.58 0.25 -35.76
CA LEU A 269 2.69 0.39 -36.72
C LEU A 269 2.65 -0.71 -37.79
N ASP A 270 2.32 -1.93 -37.40
CA ASP A 270 2.22 -3.07 -38.30
C ASP A 270 1.05 -2.92 -39.29
N SER A 271 -0.10 -2.38 -38.84
CA SER A 271 -1.26 -2.08 -39.69
C SER A 271 -0.94 -1.00 -40.74
N LYS A 272 -0.11 -0.02 -40.37
CA LYS A 272 0.35 1.08 -41.23
C LYS A 272 1.54 0.73 -42.13
N ALA A 273 2.10 -0.47 -41.99
CA ALA A 273 3.30 -0.89 -42.70
C ALA A 273 3.13 -0.81 -44.23
N GLY A 274 4.22 -0.44 -44.91
CA GLY A 274 4.26 -0.34 -46.37
C GLY A 274 4.97 0.92 -46.86
N PRO A 275 4.93 1.19 -48.17
CA PRO A 275 5.64 2.33 -48.78
C PRO A 275 5.20 3.71 -48.27
N LEU A 276 4.01 3.82 -47.67
CA LEU A 276 3.44 5.08 -47.19
C LEU A 276 3.65 5.30 -45.68
N LEU A 277 4.27 4.36 -44.95
CA LEU A 277 4.37 4.40 -43.48
C LEU A 277 4.94 5.72 -42.96
N GLU A 278 6.11 6.16 -43.46
CA GLU A 278 6.75 7.39 -42.99
C GLU A 278 5.85 8.62 -43.19
N THR A 279 5.17 8.69 -44.34
CA THR A 279 4.28 9.81 -44.65
C THR A 279 3.00 9.77 -43.83
N ARG A 280 2.45 8.59 -43.56
CA ARG A 280 1.31 8.44 -42.64
C ARG A 280 1.67 8.98 -41.26
N LEU A 281 2.81 8.58 -40.71
CA LEU A 281 3.27 9.08 -39.40
C LEU A 281 3.48 10.61 -39.40
N GLU A 282 3.99 11.19 -40.48
CA GLU A 282 4.11 12.65 -40.63
C GLU A 282 2.74 13.35 -40.62
N VAL A 283 1.75 12.78 -41.29
CA VAL A 283 0.36 13.30 -41.30
C VAL A 283 -0.25 13.27 -39.90
N GLU A 284 -0.07 12.15 -39.18
CA GLU A 284 -0.63 11.99 -37.84
C GLU A 284 0.04 12.94 -36.82
N ASP A 285 1.37 13.09 -36.88
CA ASP A 285 2.10 14.07 -36.07
C ASP A 285 1.58 15.48 -36.33
N TYR A 286 1.44 15.85 -37.61
CA TYR A 286 0.86 17.13 -38.01
C TYR A 286 -0.54 17.33 -37.44
N ALA A 287 -1.43 16.34 -37.56
CA ALA A 287 -2.78 16.40 -37.01
C ALA A 287 -2.78 16.65 -35.48
N ARG A 288 -1.90 15.97 -34.73
CA ARG A 288 -1.71 16.19 -33.29
C ARG A 288 -1.25 17.61 -32.95
N THR A 289 -0.45 18.25 -33.81
CA THR A 289 -0.06 19.67 -33.60
C THR A 289 -1.22 20.66 -33.74
N LEU A 290 -2.27 20.31 -34.50
CA LEU A 290 -3.43 21.18 -34.72
C LEU A 290 -4.40 21.19 -33.53
N ALA A 291 -4.42 20.13 -32.73
CA ALA A 291 -5.31 19.96 -31.58
C ALA A 291 -4.58 19.37 -30.36
N PRO A 292 -3.67 20.13 -29.70
CA PRO A 292 -2.93 19.61 -28.56
C PRO A 292 -3.82 19.11 -27.42
N GLY A 293 -3.52 17.91 -26.93
CA GLY A 293 -4.24 17.25 -25.85
C GLY A 293 -5.54 16.54 -26.27
N VAL A 294 -5.85 16.47 -27.57
CA VAL A 294 -6.90 15.58 -28.08
C VAL A 294 -6.29 14.22 -28.40
N LEU A 295 -6.88 13.17 -27.83
CA LEU A 295 -6.56 11.78 -28.16
C LEU A 295 -7.13 11.44 -29.54
N MET A 296 -6.26 11.03 -30.47
CA MET A 296 -6.59 10.78 -31.88
C MET A 296 -5.97 9.48 -32.37
N ASP A 297 -6.84 8.55 -32.77
CA ASP A 297 -6.47 7.33 -33.50
C ASP A 297 -6.52 7.61 -35.00
N PHE A 298 -5.74 6.84 -35.77
CA PHE A 298 -5.66 7.02 -37.22
C PHE A 298 -5.75 5.69 -37.95
N ASP A 299 -6.77 5.59 -38.80
CA ASP A 299 -6.97 4.49 -39.72
C ASP A 299 -6.62 4.92 -41.15
N TRP A 300 -6.17 3.96 -41.97
CA TRP A 300 -5.75 4.21 -43.34
C TRP A 300 -6.37 3.20 -44.30
N SER A 301 -7.06 3.71 -45.32
CA SER A 301 -7.79 2.90 -46.29
C SER A 301 -7.55 3.38 -47.72
N VAL A 302 -7.64 2.49 -48.71
CA VAL A 302 -7.58 2.90 -50.12
C VAL A 302 -8.73 3.84 -50.48
N LEU A 303 -9.91 3.60 -49.91
CA LEU A 303 -11.11 4.39 -50.12
C LEU A 303 -11.75 4.74 -48.78
N VAL A 304 -12.07 6.01 -48.58
CA VAL A 304 -12.90 6.52 -47.48
C VAL A 304 -14.11 7.18 -48.11
N ASN A 305 -15.33 6.85 -47.66
CA ASN A 305 -16.58 7.33 -48.26
C ASN A 305 -16.68 7.14 -49.81
N GLY A 306 -16.00 6.12 -50.34
CA GLY A 306 -15.94 5.82 -51.78
C GLY A 306 -14.97 6.68 -52.61
N LEU A 307 -14.16 7.52 -51.95
CA LEU A 307 -13.15 8.41 -52.54
C LEU A 307 -11.75 8.04 -52.04
N GLY A 308 -10.70 8.36 -52.80
CA GLY A 308 -9.31 7.98 -52.45
C GLY A 308 -8.45 7.51 -53.63
N VAL A 309 -9.01 7.49 -54.84
CA VAL A 309 -8.28 7.15 -56.08
C VAL A 309 -8.47 8.22 -57.14
N GLY A 310 -7.55 8.29 -58.11
CA GLY A 310 -7.67 9.25 -59.23
C GLY A 310 -7.50 10.71 -58.83
N GLY A 311 -6.77 10.96 -57.73
CA GLY A 311 -6.49 12.30 -57.20
C GLY A 311 -7.54 12.84 -56.23
N TRP A 312 -8.61 12.08 -55.95
CA TRP A 312 -9.59 12.44 -54.92
C TRP A 312 -9.04 12.15 -53.53
N LEU A 313 -9.08 13.17 -52.66
CA LEU A 313 -8.77 13.05 -51.24
C LEU A 313 -10.05 12.80 -50.44
N SER A 314 -9.96 12.03 -49.38
CA SER A 314 -11.06 11.81 -48.45
C SER A 314 -10.56 11.48 -47.05
N GLY A 315 -11.34 11.93 -46.07
CA GLY A 315 -11.24 11.56 -44.66
C GLY A 315 -12.62 11.32 -44.07
N GLN A 316 -12.63 10.77 -42.87
CA GLN A 316 -13.80 10.67 -42.01
C GLN A 316 -13.35 10.64 -40.56
N THR A 317 -14.01 11.42 -39.71
CA THR A 317 -13.78 11.39 -38.27
C THR A 317 -15.03 10.98 -37.52
N TRP A 318 -14.86 10.18 -36.48
CA TRP A 318 -15.86 9.97 -35.44
C TRP A 318 -15.25 10.21 -34.06
N TRP A 319 -16.10 10.57 -33.10
CA TRP A 319 -15.67 10.98 -31.77
C TRP A 319 -16.49 10.32 -30.67
N HIS A 320 -15.85 10.20 -29.51
CA HIS A 320 -16.36 9.57 -28.31
C HIS A 320 -16.21 10.59 -27.17
N TYR A 321 -17.25 10.79 -26.38
CA TYR A 321 -17.26 11.76 -25.27
C TYR A 321 -17.08 11.12 -23.90
N ASP A 322 -17.14 9.80 -23.83
CA ASP A 322 -16.90 9.04 -22.62
C ASP A 322 -15.41 8.97 -22.28
N ARG A 323 -15.10 8.68 -21.01
CA ARG A 323 -13.74 8.45 -20.49
C ARG A 323 -12.72 9.55 -20.82
N GLY A 324 -13.14 10.82 -20.85
CA GLY A 324 -12.26 11.96 -21.14
C GLY A 324 -12.19 12.36 -22.62
N GLY A 325 -12.82 11.57 -23.49
CA GLY A 325 -13.05 11.86 -24.89
C GLY A 325 -11.85 11.59 -25.81
N TYR A 326 -12.15 11.02 -26.98
CA TYR A 326 -11.17 10.73 -28.02
C TYR A 326 -11.85 10.73 -29.40
N ALA A 327 -11.06 10.74 -30.46
CA ALA A 327 -11.55 10.65 -31.83
C ALA A 327 -10.72 9.66 -32.65
N THR A 328 -11.33 9.11 -33.69
CA THR A 328 -10.63 8.32 -34.70
C THR A 328 -10.81 8.99 -36.04
N ILE A 329 -9.71 9.14 -36.77
CA ILE A 329 -9.66 9.76 -38.09
C ILE A 329 -9.25 8.68 -39.10
N GLU A 330 -10.15 8.32 -40.00
CA GLU A 330 -9.83 7.48 -41.15
C GLU A 330 -9.44 8.35 -42.34
N LEU A 331 -8.25 8.13 -42.90
CA LEU A 331 -7.75 8.86 -44.07
C LEU A 331 -7.56 7.92 -45.26
N SER A 332 -7.86 8.43 -46.46
CA SER A 332 -7.56 7.70 -47.69
C SER A 332 -6.05 7.68 -47.98
N ASP A 333 -5.54 6.60 -48.56
CA ASP A 333 -4.11 6.45 -48.94
C ASP A 333 -3.61 7.60 -49.82
N SER A 334 -4.49 8.16 -50.66
CA SER A 334 -4.19 9.32 -51.50
C SER A 334 -3.76 10.58 -50.72
N VAL A 335 -4.13 10.69 -49.44
CA VAL A 335 -3.68 11.77 -48.56
C VAL A 335 -2.19 11.64 -48.29
N ALA A 336 -1.74 10.43 -47.96
CA ALA A 336 -0.32 10.16 -47.77
C ALA A 336 0.45 10.26 -49.11
N GLU A 337 -0.10 9.77 -50.22
CA GLU A 337 0.56 9.86 -51.54
C GLU A 337 0.80 11.31 -52.01
N GLN A 338 -0.05 12.25 -51.59
CA GLN A 338 -0.01 13.66 -52.01
C GLN A 338 0.51 14.61 -50.93
N TRP A 339 0.95 14.09 -49.79
CA TRP A 339 1.48 14.88 -48.69
C TRP A 339 2.83 15.55 -49.08
N PRO A 340 3.13 16.79 -48.62
CA PRO A 340 2.31 17.74 -47.85
C PRO A 340 1.68 18.83 -48.75
N SER A 341 0.77 18.48 -49.66
CA SER A 341 0.07 19.50 -50.46
C SER A 341 -0.85 20.39 -49.61
N ALA A 342 -1.17 21.59 -50.11
CA ALA A 342 -2.12 22.49 -49.44
C ALA A 342 -3.50 21.86 -49.25
N ALA A 343 -3.95 21.05 -50.22
CA ALA A 343 -5.22 20.34 -50.17
C ALA A 343 -5.23 19.23 -49.11
N THR A 344 -4.16 18.44 -48.99
CA THR A 344 -4.05 17.39 -47.97
C THR A 344 -3.94 17.97 -46.56
N GLN A 345 -3.18 19.05 -46.37
CA GLN A 345 -3.09 19.75 -45.09
C GLN A 345 -4.44 20.35 -44.67
N ALA A 346 -5.15 20.98 -45.62
CA ALA A 346 -6.47 21.54 -45.36
C ALA A 346 -7.53 20.48 -45.03
N LEU A 347 -7.48 19.32 -45.70
CA LEU A 347 -8.34 18.18 -45.39
C LEU A 347 -8.04 17.63 -43.99
N VAL A 348 -6.77 17.39 -43.65
CA VAL A 348 -6.40 16.91 -42.31
C VAL A 348 -6.83 17.89 -41.23
N ALA A 349 -6.70 19.20 -41.47
CA ALA A 349 -7.21 20.22 -40.54
C ALA A 349 -8.74 20.21 -40.40
N HIS A 350 -9.47 19.86 -41.48
CA HIS A 350 -10.92 19.66 -41.43
C HIS A 350 -11.26 18.44 -40.55
N GLU A 351 -10.62 17.30 -40.77
CA GLU A 351 -10.87 16.09 -39.96
C GLU A 351 -10.52 16.30 -38.48
N VAL A 352 -9.45 17.04 -38.18
CA VAL A 352 -9.12 17.46 -36.80
C VAL A 352 -10.19 18.42 -36.23
N GLY A 353 -10.87 19.19 -37.08
CA GLY A 353 -12.00 20.03 -36.69
C GLY A 353 -13.20 19.25 -36.16
N HIS A 354 -13.40 18.01 -36.62
CA HIS A 354 -14.34 17.08 -36.00
C HIS A 354 -13.79 16.57 -34.67
N ALA A 355 -12.51 16.18 -34.63
CA ALA A 355 -11.88 15.61 -33.44
C ALA A 355 -11.85 16.59 -32.26
N ILE A 356 -11.52 17.87 -32.47
CA ILE A 356 -11.39 18.88 -31.40
C ILE A 356 -12.69 19.10 -30.61
N THR A 357 -13.84 18.69 -31.15
CA THR A 357 -15.13 18.77 -30.47
C THR A 357 -15.15 18.01 -29.14
N VAL A 358 -14.26 17.02 -28.93
CA VAL A 358 -14.14 16.34 -27.63
C VAL A 358 -13.74 17.29 -26.50
N LYS A 359 -13.00 18.37 -26.78
CA LYS A 359 -12.58 19.38 -25.78
C LYS A 359 -13.60 20.50 -25.59
N CYS A 360 -14.42 20.80 -26.59
CA CYS A 360 -15.38 21.91 -26.57
C CYS A 360 -16.80 21.49 -26.93
N ARG A 361 -17.20 20.31 -26.44
CA ARG A 361 -18.54 19.75 -26.65
C ARG A 361 -19.67 20.76 -26.42
N ASP A 362 -19.55 21.62 -25.42
CA ASP A 362 -20.57 22.63 -25.08
C ASP A 362 -20.77 23.71 -26.15
N LEU A 363 -19.81 23.87 -27.07
CA LEU A 363 -19.87 24.82 -28.18
C LEU A 363 -20.34 24.17 -29.49
N TYR A 364 -20.40 22.84 -29.53
CA TYR A 364 -20.61 22.05 -30.72
C TYR A 364 -22.06 21.56 -30.81
N ASP A 365 -22.65 21.66 -32.01
CA ASP A 365 -23.99 21.17 -32.33
C ASP A 365 -23.88 19.99 -33.30
N ASP A 366 -24.06 18.78 -32.77
CA ASP A 366 -24.01 17.51 -33.49
C ASP A 366 -25.39 17.02 -33.96
N SER A 367 -26.42 17.88 -33.93
CA SER A 367 -27.80 17.47 -34.24
C SER A 367 -28.08 17.24 -35.73
N ASP A 368 -27.24 17.77 -36.63
CA ASP A 368 -27.37 17.63 -38.08
C ASP A 368 -25.99 17.56 -38.76
N GLN A 369 -25.87 16.71 -39.79
CA GLN A 369 -24.63 16.53 -40.54
C GLN A 369 -24.12 17.86 -41.14
N GLY A 370 -25.00 18.74 -41.60
CA GLY A 370 -24.59 20.02 -42.17
C GLY A 370 -23.90 20.92 -41.14
N THR A 371 -24.37 20.91 -39.89
CA THR A 371 -23.74 21.68 -38.80
C THR A 371 -22.39 21.07 -38.39
N ILE A 372 -22.32 19.73 -38.35
CA ILE A 372 -21.10 18.96 -38.09
C ILE A 372 -20.01 19.34 -39.10
N GLU A 373 -20.32 19.28 -40.40
CA GLU A 373 -19.36 19.62 -41.46
C GLU A 373 -19.01 21.10 -41.50
N ALA A 374 -19.99 21.99 -41.27
CA ALA A 374 -19.75 23.42 -41.20
C ALA A 374 -18.80 23.80 -40.05
N TRP A 375 -18.90 23.11 -38.90
CA TRP A 375 -18.00 23.30 -37.77
C TRP A 375 -16.56 22.90 -38.12
N ALA A 376 -16.34 21.70 -38.67
CA ALA A 376 -15.01 21.25 -39.06
C ALA A 376 -14.36 22.17 -40.10
N THR A 377 -15.12 22.64 -41.09
CA THR A 377 -14.66 23.65 -42.03
C THR A 377 -14.35 24.98 -41.35
N ALA A 378 -15.17 25.42 -40.39
CA ALA A 378 -14.94 26.65 -39.65
C ALA A 378 -13.66 26.60 -38.82
N TRP A 379 -13.41 25.46 -38.17
CA TRP A 379 -12.17 25.18 -37.45
C TRP A 379 -10.94 25.27 -38.36
N ALA A 380 -10.95 24.55 -39.49
CA ALA A 380 -9.84 24.56 -40.45
C ALA A 380 -9.56 25.98 -41.00
N ILE A 381 -10.61 26.73 -41.37
CA ILE A 381 -10.46 28.13 -41.80
C ILE A 381 -9.87 28.99 -40.68
N SER A 382 -10.33 28.79 -39.44
CA SER A 382 -9.81 29.53 -38.30
C SER A 382 -8.29 29.31 -38.16
N MET A 383 -7.81 28.08 -38.37
CA MET A 383 -6.40 27.71 -38.31
C MET A 383 -5.57 28.25 -39.49
N GLY A 384 -6.22 28.92 -40.46
CA GLY A 384 -5.57 29.60 -41.59
C GLY A 384 -5.60 28.80 -42.89
N PHE A 385 -6.29 27.64 -42.93
CA PHE A 385 -6.39 26.82 -44.14
C PHE A 385 -7.42 27.41 -45.10
N THR A 386 -6.92 27.88 -46.24
CA THR A 386 -7.71 28.56 -47.29
C THR A 386 -7.90 27.73 -48.56
N ASP A 387 -7.21 26.60 -48.67
CA ASP A 387 -7.42 25.66 -49.78
C ASP A 387 -8.83 25.04 -49.69
N PRO A 388 -9.55 24.85 -50.82
CA PRO A 388 -10.89 24.27 -50.81
C PRO A 388 -11.01 22.86 -50.21
N GLY A 389 -9.89 22.16 -50.00
CA GLY A 389 -9.80 20.90 -49.25
C GLY A 389 -10.21 21.01 -47.78
N ASN A 390 -10.33 22.22 -47.21
CA ASN A 390 -10.85 22.45 -45.85
C ASN A 390 -12.36 22.13 -45.66
N GLY A 391 -13.00 21.51 -46.65
CA GLY A 391 -14.43 21.21 -46.70
C GLY A 391 -15.28 22.23 -47.45
N THR A 392 -14.77 23.43 -47.78
CA THR A 392 -15.56 24.44 -48.52
C THR A 392 -15.99 23.99 -49.91
N SER A 393 -15.21 23.13 -50.57
CA SER A 393 -15.56 22.55 -51.87
C SER A 393 -16.74 21.55 -51.80
N ALA A 394 -16.89 20.84 -50.68
CA ALA A 394 -17.91 19.82 -50.47
C ALA A 394 -19.17 20.39 -49.80
N TYR A 395 -18.98 21.25 -48.79
CA TYR A 395 -20.04 21.68 -47.86
C TYR A 395 -20.36 23.18 -47.93
N GLY A 396 -19.54 23.96 -48.64
CA GLY A 396 -19.66 25.41 -48.70
C GLY A 396 -18.97 26.13 -47.55
N ALA A 397 -19.00 27.46 -47.57
CA ALA A 397 -18.35 28.28 -46.55
C ALA A 397 -19.24 28.45 -45.31
N PRO A 398 -18.72 28.22 -44.09
CA PRO A 398 -19.44 28.49 -42.85
C PRO A 398 -19.56 30.00 -42.60
N SER A 399 -20.39 30.38 -41.62
CA SER A 399 -20.52 31.78 -41.21
C SER A 399 -19.26 32.26 -40.49
N GLN A 400 -18.99 33.58 -40.55
CA GLN A 400 -17.88 34.17 -39.78
C GLN A 400 -18.05 33.95 -38.28
N GLU A 401 -19.29 34.02 -37.78
CA GLU A 401 -19.60 33.75 -36.37
C GLU A 401 -19.19 32.33 -35.95
N MET A 402 -19.39 31.33 -36.82
CA MET A 402 -18.96 29.95 -36.55
C MET A 402 -17.44 29.80 -36.62
N ILE A 403 -16.75 30.49 -37.53
CA ILE A 403 -15.28 30.52 -37.60
C ILE A 403 -14.71 31.12 -36.32
N ASP A 404 -15.27 32.24 -35.86
CA ASP A 404 -14.85 32.91 -34.63
C ASP A 404 -15.13 32.04 -33.41
N LEU A 405 -16.27 31.34 -33.36
CA LEU A 405 -16.63 30.40 -32.30
C LEU A 405 -15.69 29.19 -32.28
N ALA A 406 -15.45 28.55 -33.42
CA ALA A 406 -14.54 27.40 -33.52
C ALA A 406 -13.13 27.81 -33.07
N ALA A 407 -12.66 29.01 -33.42
CA ALA A 407 -11.36 29.52 -32.98
C ALA A 407 -11.18 29.58 -31.45
N THR A 408 -12.27 29.67 -30.67
CA THR A 408 -12.20 29.68 -29.19
C THR A 408 -11.86 28.32 -28.59
N CYS A 409 -11.89 27.24 -29.38
CA CYS A 409 -11.64 25.87 -28.93
C CYS A 409 -10.15 25.44 -29.03
N ARG A 410 -9.24 26.36 -29.37
CA ARG A 410 -7.79 26.09 -29.47
C ARG A 410 -7.10 25.83 -28.13
#